data_AF-A0A815IFH9-F1
#
_entry.id   AF-A0A815IFH9-F1
#
_cell.length_a   1.000
_cell.length_b   1.000
_cell.length_c   1.000
_cell.angle_alpha   90.00
_cell.angle_beta   90.00
_cell.angle_gamma   90.00
#
_symmetry.space_group_name_H-M   'P 1'
#
loop_
_entity.id
_entity.type
_entity.pdbx_description
1 polymer ?
#
loop_
_entity_poly.entity_id
_entity_poly.type
_entity_poly.pdbx_seq_one_letter_code
_entity_poly.pdbx_strand_id
1 'polypeptide(L)'
;MLDTNISEILDHISTQFNRYFSILIFLFGTIGNLLNCLVLSRPSLRSNPCTFYFLISSIANIISITSGLPSRILSGWNMDITNTNAFLCKIRAFIMFVSRSIAFWLVAFAAIDRWLLSSNQRQRRQFSSLKNAQQGTIAIIILSSCLYCQVLYCYDANMISAPLHCYGKTIVCRLVTDLTYALVTILCPLLIMCIFGLMTLSNIRRIHSHRLSESELIETKENNRKSLKSKNLQTRKRKRIDRHLRHVLFIQIIFSTILTIPQVIEKLYTTLTMNQMKSSLNITIDEFIYNFVLLLTYLASGMPFYIYTLSGGNTFRNGLMELFKTK
;
A
#
# COMPACT_ATOMS: atom_id res chain seq x y z
N MET A 1 27.73 -27.43 -16.35
CA MET A 1 28.66 -26.97 -15.30
C MET A 1 28.50 -25.48 -15.00
N LEU A 2 28.57 -24.59 -16.00
CA LEU A 2 28.34 -23.16 -15.75
C LEU A 2 26.89 -22.88 -15.32
N ASP A 3 25.92 -23.40 -16.07
CA ASP A 3 24.48 -23.22 -15.77
C ASP A 3 24.08 -23.82 -14.42
N THR A 4 24.63 -24.98 -14.06
CA THR A 4 24.40 -25.61 -12.75
C THR A 4 24.95 -24.78 -11.60
N ASN A 5 26.14 -24.19 -11.76
CA ASN A 5 26.74 -23.31 -10.75
C ASN A 5 25.93 -22.00 -10.59
N ILE A 6 25.42 -21.44 -11.70
CA ILE A 6 24.56 -20.25 -11.66
C ILE A 6 23.23 -20.55 -10.93
N SER A 7 22.59 -21.68 -11.23
CA SER A 7 21.37 -22.10 -10.53
C SER A 7 21.60 -22.24 -9.01
N GLU A 8 22.68 -22.89 -8.59
CA GLU A 8 23.01 -23.04 -7.16
C GLU A 8 23.24 -21.69 -6.46
N ILE A 9 23.92 -20.75 -7.12
CA ILE A 9 24.14 -19.41 -6.60
C ILE A 9 22.80 -18.67 -6.44
N LEU A 10 21.92 -18.73 -7.45
CA LEU A 10 20.62 -18.06 -7.41
C LEU A 10 19.73 -18.63 -6.29
N ASP A 11 19.69 -19.94 -6.13
CA ASP A 11 18.95 -20.60 -5.05
C ASP A 11 19.50 -20.22 -3.67
N HIS A 12 20.83 -20.14 -3.54
CA HIS A 12 21.47 -19.69 -2.31
C HIS A 12 21.06 -18.26 -1.98
N ILE A 13 21.15 -17.33 -2.93
CA ILE A 13 20.78 -15.92 -2.72
C ILE A 13 19.28 -15.79 -2.40
N SER A 14 18.42 -16.48 -3.16
CA SER A 14 16.96 -16.53 -2.92
C SER A 14 16.65 -16.96 -1.48
N THR A 15 17.34 -18.00 -1.01
CA THR A 15 17.21 -18.51 0.36
C THR A 15 17.65 -17.47 1.38
N GLN A 16 18.78 -16.79 1.18
CA GLN A 16 19.24 -15.75 2.10
C GLN A 16 18.30 -14.53 2.16
N PHE A 17 17.75 -14.11 1.02
CA PHE A 17 16.74 -13.06 0.97
C PHE A 17 15.46 -13.47 1.71
N ASN A 18 14.95 -14.67 1.44
CA ASN A 18 13.75 -15.18 2.11
C ASN A 18 13.95 -15.31 3.63
N ARG A 19 15.16 -15.62 4.11
CA ARG A 19 15.50 -15.66 5.54
C ARG A 19 15.65 -14.27 6.14
N TYR A 20 16.70 -13.54 5.77
CA TYR A 20 17.12 -12.34 6.50
C TYR A 20 16.36 -11.10 6.04
N PHE A 21 16.16 -10.92 4.74
CA PHE A 21 15.48 -9.73 4.25
C PHE A 21 13.99 -9.74 4.63
N SER A 22 13.32 -10.90 4.55
CA SER A 22 11.95 -11.04 5.05
C SER A 22 11.81 -10.72 6.54
N ILE A 23 12.76 -11.14 7.39
CA ILE A 23 12.75 -10.82 8.83
C ILE A 23 12.84 -9.30 9.04
N LEU A 24 13.75 -8.63 8.33
CA LEU A 24 13.88 -7.17 8.40
C LEU A 24 12.57 -6.49 7.98
N ILE A 25 11.98 -6.88 6.85
CA ILE A 25 10.71 -6.32 6.38
C ILE A 25 9.59 -6.60 7.38
N PHE A 26 9.54 -7.79 7.97
CA PHE A 26 8.55 -8.16 8.97
C PHE A 26 8.65 -7.27 10.21
N LEU A 27 9.85 -7.14 10.80
CA LEU A 27 10.07 -6.32 12.00
C LEU A 27 9.78 -4.84 11.74
N PHE A 28 10.44 -4.25 10.74
CA PHE A 28 10.27 -2.82 10.46
C PHE A 28 8.88 -2.52 9.89
N GLY A 29 8.30 -3.41 9.09
CA GLY A 29 6.98 -3.24 8.52
C GLY A 29 5.85 -3.33 9.56
N THR A 30 5.93 -4.28 10.50
CA THR A 30 4.94 -4.38 11.58
C THR A 30 5.07 -3.22 12.57
N ILE A 31 6.28 -2.93 13.06
CA ILE A 31 6.53 -1.80 13.97
C ILE A 31 6.07 -0.49 13.33
N GLY A 32 6.44 -0.25 12.07
CA GLY A 32 6.05 0.94 11.34
C GLY A 32 4.53 1.08 11.27
N ASN A 33 3.82 0.08 10.78
CA ASN A 33 2.37 0.16 10.67
C ASN A 33 1.66 0.26 12.04
N LEU A 34 2.19 -0.36 13.10
CA LEU A 34 1.66 -0.19 14.46
C LEU A 34 1.80 1.26 14.95
N LEU A 35 2.98 1.86 14.78
CA LEU A 35 3.21 3.25 15.14
C LEU A 35 2.33 4.19 14.31
N ASN A 36 2.10 3.89 13.02
CA ASN A 36 1.12 4.58 12.20
C ASN A 36 -0.27 4.52 12.81
N CYS A 37 -0.73 3.33 13.21
CA CYS A 37 -2.04 3.17 13.83
C CYS A 37 -2.17 4.03 15.09
N LEU A 38 -1.15 4.03 15.95
CA LEU A 38 -1.14 4.83 17.18
C LEU A 38 -1.20 6.34 16.91
N VAL A 39 -0.38 6.84 15.97
CA VAL A 39 -0.34 8.27 15.65
C VAL A 39 -1.63 8.72 14.94
N LEU A 40 -2.09 7.97 13.95
CA LEU A 40 -3.27 8.31 13.14
C LEU A 40 -4.59 8.20 13.94
N SER A 41 -4.62 7.40 15.01
CA SER A 41 -5.77 7.29 15.91
C SER A 41 -5.95 8.47 16.86
N ARG A 42 -4.99 9.40 16.91
CA ARG A 42 -5.05 10.56 17.82
C ARG A 42 -6.29 11.42 17.57
N PRO A 43 -6.92 11.99 18.62
CA PRO A 43 -8.13 12.82 18.49
C PRO A 43 -8.00 13.99 17.50
N SER A 44 -6.79 14.53 17.37
CA SER A 44 -6.48 15.64 16.46
C SER A 44 -6.47 15.25 14.97
N LEU A 45 -6.35 13.96 14.65
CA LEU A 45 -6.22 13.44 13.28
C LEU A 45 -7.40 12.55 12.87
N ARG A 46 -8.00 11.80 13.80
CA ARG A 46 -9.04 10.78 13.51
C ARG A 46 -10.32 11.32 12.85
N SER A 47 -10.55 12.63 12.90
CA SER A 47 -11.71 13.27 12.23
C SER A 47 -11.47 13.57 10.75
N ASN A 48 -10.25 13.41 10.25
CA ASN A 48 -9.90 13.64 8.84
C ASN A 48 -10.11 12.35 8.02
N PRO A 49 -10.94 12.37 6.95
CA PRO A 49 -11.22 11.18 6.13
C PRO A 49 -9.97 10.52 5.54
N CYS A 50 -8.99 11.31 5.08
CA CYS A 50 -7.73 10.78 4.55
C CYS A 50 -6.89 10.07 5.63
N THR A 51 -6.85 10.62 6.85
CA THR A 51 -6.19 9.96 7.98
C THR A 51 -6.90 8.65 8.33
N PHE A 52 -8.23 8.61 8.27
CA PHE A 52 -8.99 7.38 8.46
C PHE A 52 -8.61 6.31 7.44
N TYR A 53 -8.53 6.64 6.15
CA TYR A 53 -8.06 5.69 5.13
C TYR A 53 -6.64 5.18 5.39
N PHE A 54 -5.70 6.04 5.77
CA PHE A 54 -4.34 5.62 6.11
C PHE A 54 -4.28 4.73 7.36
N LEU A 55 -5.13 4.98 8.35
CA LEU A 55 -5.23 4.16 9.55
C LEU A 55 -5.70 2.74 9.18
N ILE A 56 -6.81 2.62 8.45
CA ILE A 56 -7.33 1.31 8.05
C ILE A 56 -6.36 0.60 7.09
N SER A 57 -5.73 1.34 6.17
CA SER A 57 -4.68 0.79 5.30
C SER A 57 -3.49 0.25 6.10
N SER A 58 -3.08 0.92 7.19
CA SER A 58 -2.01 0.44 8.07
C SER A 58 -2.40 -0.86 8.79
N ILE A 59 -3.65 -0.98 9.24
CA ILE A 59 -4.18 -2.24 9.82
C ILE A 59 -4.16 -3.35 8.77
N ALA A 60 -4.63 -3.07 7.55
CA ALA A 60 -4.63 -4.03 6.46
C ALA A 60 -3.20 -4.46 6.06
N ASN A 61 -2.24 -3.54 6.06
CA ASN A 61 -0.82 -3.86 5.85
C ASN A 61 -0.25 -4.76 6.93
N ILE A 62 -0.60 -4.55 8.22
CA ILE A 62 -0.20 -5.48 9.29
C ILE A 62 -0.72 -6.87 8.99
N ILE A 63 -2.01 -7.01 8.69
CA ILE A 63 -2.63 -8.31 8.38
C ILE A 63 -1.94 -8.96 7.17
N SER A 64 -1.63 -8.19 6.12
CA SER A 64 -0.94 -8.70 4.92
C SER A 64 0.48 -9.17 5.24
N ILE A 65 1.23 -8.39 6.02
CA ILE A 65 2.59 -8.73 6.45
C ILE A 65 2.58 -9.99 7.34
N THR A 66 1.68 -10.05 8.32
CA THR A 66 1.62 -11.16 9.28
C THR A 66 1.05 -12.45 8.68
N SER A 67 0.22 -12.38 7.65
CA SER A 67 -0.22 -13.58 6.91
C SER A 67 0.80 -14.01 5.85
N GLY A 68 1.50 -13.04 5.26
CA GLY A 68 2.40 -13.25 4.14
C GLY A 68 3.81 -13.71 4.49
N LEU A 69 4.53 -12.88 5.26
CA LEU A 69 5.96 -13.04 5.49
C LEU A 69 6.35 -14.22 6.38
N PRO A 70 5.59 -14.63 7.41
CA PRO A 70 5.98 -15.79 8.22
C PRO A 70 6.18 -17.06 7.39
N SER A 71 5.32 -17.32 6.40
CA SER A 71 5.50 -18.47 5.50
C SER A 71 6.80 -18.35 4.69
N ARG A 72 7.15 -17.13 4.25
CA ARG A 72 8.41 -16.89 3.50
C ARG A 72 9.65 -17.06 4.35
N ILE A 73 9.61 -16.54 5.57
CA ILE A 73 10.64 -16.75 6.59
C ILE A 73 10.82 -18.27 6.75
N LEU A 74 9.76 -19.00 7.11
CA LEU A 74 9.80 -20.45 7.31
C LEU A 74 10.25 -21.23 6.06
N SER A 75 9.85 -20.79 4.87
CA SER A 75 10.28 -21.39 3.60
C SER A 75 11.79 -21.27 3.41
N GLY A 76 12.42 -20.20 3.89
CA GLY A 76 13.88 -20.09 3.92
C GLY A 76 14.56 -21.22 4.71
N TRP A 77 13.91 -21.78 5.74
CA TRP A 77 14.41 -22.95 6.49
C TRP A 77 13.76 -24.27 6.07
N ASN A 78 13.04 -24.31 4.94
CA ASN A 78 12.26 -25.48 4.51
C ASN A 78 11.21 -25.96 5.54
N MET A 79 10.68 -25.03 6.34
CA MET A 79 9.69 -25.29 7.41
C MET A 79 8.32 -24.67 7.10
N ASP A 80 8.04 -24.27 5.86
CA ASP A 80 6.74 -23.69 5.52
C ASP A 80 5.65 -24.76 5.48
N ILE A 81 4.84 -24.81 6.54
CA ILE A 81 3.71 -25.75 6.70
C ILE A 81 2.65 -25.54 5.61
N THR A 82 2.59 -24.36 4.98
CA THR A 82 1.63 -24.10 3.90
C THR A 82 1.99 -24.85 2.62
N ASN A 83 3.22 -25.35 2.50
CA ASN A 83 3.62 -26.18 1.37
C ASN A 83 2.94 -27.55 1.41
N THR A 84 2.60 -28.08 2.59
CA THR A 84 2.03 -29.41 2.77
C THR A 84 0.57 -29.40 3.25
N ASN A 85 0.14 -28.33 3.91
CA ASN A 85 -1.22 -28.18 4.43
C ASN A 85 -2.09 -27.29 3.54
N ALA A 86 -3.01 -27.91 2.80
CA ALA A 86 -3.90 -27.23 1.86
C ALA A 86 -4.83 -26.18 2.52
N PHE A 87 -5.34 -26.47 3.73
CA PHE A 87 -6.23 -25.55 4.44
C PHE A 87 -5.50 -24.26 4.83
N LEU A 88 -4.30 -24.40 5.41
CA LEU A 88 -3.47 -23.26 5.77
C LEU A 88 -3.01 -22.47 4.53
N CYS A 89 -2.63 -23.16 3.45
CA CYS A 89 -2.30 -22.52 2.18
C CYS A 89 -3.43 -21.61 1.68
N LYS A 90 -4.67 -22.13 1.62
CA LYS A 90 -5.86 -21.42 1.13
C LYS A 90 -6.21 -20.20 1.99
N ILE A 91 -6.34 -20.38 3.30
CA ILE A 91 -6.74 -19.30 4.22
C ILE A 91 -5.67 -18.22 4.27
N ARG A 92 -4.39 -18.60 4.32
CA ARG A 92 -3.27 -17.65 4.31
C ARG A 92 -3.27 -16.81 3.03
N ALA A 93 -3.36 -17.46 1.87
CA ALA A 93 -3.38 -16.77 0.59
C ALA A 93 -4.58 -15.83 0.49
N PHE A 94 -5.78 -16.29 0.89
CA PHE A 94 -6.99 -15.47 0.91
C PHE A 94 -6.82 -14.20 1.77
N ILE A 95 -6.40 -14.35 3.04
CA ILE A 95 -6.19 -13.23 3.95
C ILE A 95 -5.15 -12.26 3.38
N MET A 96 -4.05 -12.77 2.83
CA MET A 96 -2.99 -11.97 2.25
C MET A 96 -3.49 -11.13 1.07
N PHE A 97 -4.18 -11.73 0.10
CA PHE A 97 -4.67 -11.02 -1.08
C PHE A 97 -5.75 -9.99 -0.74
N VAL A 98 -6.71 -10.37 0.12
CA VAL A 98 -7.80 -9.48 0.55
C VAL A 98 -7.25 -8.27 1.29
N SER A 99 -6.42 -8.49 2.31
CA SER A 99 -5.82 -7.40 3.10
C SER A 99 -4.97 -6.46 2.24
N ARG A 100 -4.23 -7.02 1.29
CA ARG A 100 -3.41 -6.25 0.36
C ARG A 100 -4.24 -5.39 -0.60
N SER A 101 -5.30 -5.95 -1.17
CA SER A 101 -6.25 -5.22 -1.99
C SER A 101 -6.86 -4.04 -1.23
N ILE A 102 -7.35 -4.31 -0.01
CA ILE A 102 -7.89 -3.27 0.87
C ILE A 102 -6.85 -2.17 1.11
N ALA A 103 -5.61 -2.52 1.47
CA ALA A 103 -4.58 -1.54 1.75
C ALA A 103 -4.32 -0.59 0.57
N PHE A 104 -4.20 -1.13 -0.65
CA PHE A 104 -3.91 -0.34 -1.86
C PHE A 104 -5.08 0.56 -2.26
N TRP A 105 -6.29 0.01 -2.26
CA TRP A 105 -7.49 0.78 -2.61
C TRP A 105 -7.80 1.89 -1.61
N LEU A 106 -7.52 1.71 -0.32
CA LEU A 106 -7.69 2.77 0.67
C LEU A 106 -6.73 3.95 0.43
N VAL A 107 -5.51 3.71 -0.04
CA VAL A 107 -4.60 4.79 -0.44
C VAL A 107 -5.11 5.49 -1.71
N ALA A 108 -5.71 4.75 -2.65
CA ALA A 108 -6.39 5.33 -3.80
C ALA A 108 -7.60 6.20 -3.40
N PHE A 109 -8.40 5.76 -2.44
CA PHE A 109 -9.48 6.57 -1.87
C PHE A 109 -8.96 7.81 -1.13
N ALA A 110 -7.81 7.71 -0.46
CA ALA A 110 -7.15 8.88 0.10
C ALA A 110 -6.75 9.89 -1.00
N ALA A 111 -6.27 9.44 -2.15
CA ALA A 111 -5.97 10.32 -3.28
C ALA A 111 -7.22 11.01 -3.85
N ILE A 112 -8.33 10.28 -4.00
CA ILE A 112 -9.62 10.84 -4.39
C ILE A 112 -10.08 11.89 -3.37
N ASP A 113 -10.00 11.58 -2.07
CA ASP A 113 -10.39 12.50 -0.99
C ASP A 113 -9.56 13.80 -1.01
N ARG A 114 -8.25 13.69 -1.23
CA ARG A 114 -7.37 14.86 -1.39
C ARG A 114 -7.75 15.70 -2.61
N TRP A 115 -8.12 15.06 -3.71
CA TRP A 115 -8.62 15.76 -4.89
C TRP A 115 -9.95 16.47 -4.62
N LEU A 116 -10.92 15.79 -3.99
CA LEU A 116 -12.21 16.37 -3.62
C LEU A 116 -12.04 17.62 -2.77
N LEU A 117 -11.15 17.60 -1.78
CA LEU A 117 -10.83 18.75 -0.93
C LEU A 117 -10.10 19.88 -1.67
N SER A 118 -9.29 19.56 -2.68
CA SER A 118 -8.58 20.56 -3.49
C SER A 118 -9.50 21.31 -4.46
N SER A 119 -10.70 20.78 -4.73
CA SER A 119 -11.64 21.36 -5.69
C SER A 119 -12.24 22.68 -5.20
N ASN A 120 -12.42 23.62 -6.15
CA ASN A 120 -13.10 24.90 -5.90
C ASN A 120 -14.61 24.76 -5.70
N GLN A 121 -15.22 23.68 -6.19
CA GLN A 121 -16.66 23.45 -6.08
C GLN A 121 -17.04 22.92 -4.69
N ARG A 122 -17.96 23.62 -4.02
CA ARG A 122 -18.42 23.25 -2.66
C ARG A 122 -19.06 21.87 -2.61
N GLN A 123 -19.86 21.52 -3.62
CA GLN A 123 -20.51 20.21 -3.73
C GLN A 123 -19.48 19.08 -3.71
N ARG A 124 -18.43 19.16 -4.54
CA ARG A 124 -17.34 18.16 -4.56
C ARG A 124 -16.63 18.03 -3.21
N ARG A 125 -16.35 19.15 -2.52
CA ARG A 125 -15.72 19.11 -1.19
C ARG A 125 -16.58 18.43 -0.13
N GLN A 126 -17.90 18.47 -0.24
CA GLN A 126 -18.81 17.83 0.74
C GLN A 126 -18.73 16.30 0.69
N PHE A 127 -18.29 15.71 -0.43
CA PHE A 127 -18.08 14.27 -0.52
C PHE A 127 -16.90 13.78 0.32
N SER A 128 -15.92 14.65 0.62
CA SER A 128 -14.85 14.38 1.60
C SER A 128 -15.42 14.46 3.02
N SER A 129 -16.12 13.42 3.43
CA SER A 129 -16.69 13.28 4.77
C SER A 129 -16.30 11.94 5.40
N LEU A 130 -16.24 11.90 6.73
CA LEU A 130 -15.87 10.68 7.44
C LEU A 130 -16.90 9.56 7.21
N LYS A 131 -18.19 9.91 7.11
CA LYS A 131 -19.27 8.97 6.79
C LYS A 131 -19.04 8.29 5.44
N ASN A 132 -18.75 9.06 4.40
CA ASN A 132 -18.47 8.50 3.07
C ASN A 132 -17.19 7.66 3.08
N ALA A 133 -16.17 8.05 3.86
CA ALA A 133 -14.95 7.28 3.99
C ALA A 133 -15.17 5.93 4.68
N GLN A 134 -15.99 5.89 5.73
CA GLN A 134 -16.39 4.65 6.39
C GLN A 134 -17.20 3.75 5.45
N GLN A 135 -18.19 4.30 4.75
CA GLN A 135 -18.99 3.54 3.78
C GLN A 135 -18.14 2.99 2.63
N GLY A 136 -17.26 3.81 2.05
CA GLY A 136 -16.32 3.36 1.01
C GLY A 136 -15.35 2.28 1.51
N THR A 137 -14.89 2.39 2.75
CA THR A 137 -14.04 1.38 3.38
C THR A 137 -14.77 0.04 3.57
N ILE A 138 -16.03 0.05 4.01
CA ILE A 138 -16.84 -1.16 4.13
C ILE A 138 -17.07 -1.79 2.75
N ALA A 139 -17.40 -0.97 1.76
CA ALA A 139 -17.62 -1.43 0.39
C ALA A 139 -16.38 -2.11 -0.20
N ILE A 140 -15.18 -1.54 -0.01
CA ILE A 140 -13.95 -2.15 -0.54
C ILE A 140 -13.53 -3.41 0.20
N ILE A 141 -13.83 -3.52 1.50
CA ILE A 141 -13.60 -4.76 2.27
C ILE A 141 -14.46 -5.88 1.69
N ILE A 142 -15.76 -5.63 1.50
CA ILE A 142 -16.68 -6.61 0.92
C ILE A 142 -16.25 -6.97 -0.50
N LEU A 143 -16.01 -5.96 -1.35
CA LEU A 143 -15.61 -6.18 -2.75
C LEU A 143 -14.29 -6.96 -2.86
N SER A 144 -13.29 -6.60 -2.06
CA SER A 144 -12.01 -7.33 -2.06
C SER A 144 -12.17 -8.76 -1.56
N SER A 145 -13.02 -8.99 -0.56
CA SER A 145 -13.30 -10.33 -0.05
C SER A 145 -13.98 -11.19 -1.11
N CYS A 146 -15.05 -10.68 -1.73
CA CYS A 146 -15.75 -11.36 -2.83
C CYS A 146 -14.82 -11.63 -4.02
N LEU A 147 -14.02 -10.63 -4.40
CA LEU A 147 -13.09 -10.71 -5.53
C LEU A 147 -11.98 -11.74 -5.32
N TYR A 148 -11.65 -12.13 -4.09
CA TYR A 148 -10.63 -13.14 -3.79
C TYR A 148 -11.19 -14.43 -3.20
N CYS A 149 -12.52 -14.56 -3.05
CA CYS A 149 -13.14 -15.80 -2.58
C CYS A 149 -12.72 -17.03 -3.40
N GLN A 150 -12.48 -16.87 -4.71
CA GLN A 150 -12.01 -17.96 -5.57
C GLN A 150 -10.66 -18.53 -5.13
N VAL A 151 -9.81 -17.78 -4.41
CA VAL A 151 -8.53 -18.27 -3.88
C VAL A 151 -8.73 -19.48 -2.96
N LEU A 152 -9.81 -19.49 -2.18
CA LEU A 152 -10.14 -20.60 -1.27
C LEU A 152 -10.38 -21.92 -2.02
N TYR A 153 -10.83 -21.83 -3.27
CA TYR A 153 -11.00 -23.00 -4.14
C TYR A 153 -9.76 -23.27 -5.01
N CYS A 154 -9.12 -22.20 -5.50
CA CYS A 154 -8.11 -22.26 -6.53
C CYS A 154 -6.71 -22.62 -6.04
N TYR A 155 -6.38 -22.30 -4.80
CA TYR A 155 -5.07 -22.61 -4.23
C TYR A 155 -5.04 -24.02 -3.68
N ASP A 156 -3.90 -24.68 -3.79
CA ASP A 156 -3.64 -25.95 -3.13
C ASP A 156 -2.18 -26.05 -2.69
N ALA A 157 -1.92 -27.00 -1.78
CA ALA A 157 -0.58 -27.34 -1.32
C ALA A 157 0.07 -28.39 -2.24
N ASN A 158 1.38 -28.62 -2.06
CA ASN A 158 2.18 -29.60 -2.79
C ASN A 158 2.18 -29.41 -4.32
N MET A 159 2.10 -28.18 -4.80
CA MET A 159 2.23 -27.87 -6.23
C MET A 159 3.70 -28.03 -6.68
N ILE A 160 3.95 -28.86 -7.68
CA ILE A 160 5.32 -29.16 -8.19
C ILE A 160 5.62 -28.37 -9.47
N SER A 161 4.59 -28.04 -10.26
CA SER A 161 4.71 -27.31 -11.53
C SER A 161 4.42 -25.81 -11.39
N ALA A 162 4.73 -25.22 -10.23
CA ALA A 162 4.43 -23.84 -9.90
C ALA A 162 5.62 -23.17 -9.21
N PRO A 163 5.73 -21.83 -9.25
CA PRO A 163 6.81 -21.10 -8.57
C PRO A 163 6.85 -21.28 -7.04
N LEU A 164 5.77 -21.81 -6.46
CA LEU A 164 5.63 -22.13 -5.05
C LEU A 164 4.82 -23.42 -4.88
N HIS A 165 5.08 -24.14 -3.79
CA HIS A 165 4.29 -25.32 -3.43
C HIS A 165 2.86 -24.99 -2.97
N CYS A 166 2.64 -23.81 -2.41
CA CYS A 166 1.30 -23.26 -2.15
C CYS A 166 0.92 -22.29 -3.28
N TYR A 167 0.18 -22.77 -4.28
CA TYR A 167 -0.14 -21.98 -5.48
C TYR A 167 -1.44 -22.43 -6.17
N GLY A 168 -1.81 -21.72 -7.23
CA GLY A 168 -2.98 -22.04 -8.06
C GLY A 168 -2.86 -23.44 -8.69
N LYS A 169 -3.87 -24.29 -8.43
CA LYS A 169 -3.89 -25.70 -8.83
C LYS A 169 -4.09 -25.93 -10.32
N THR A 170 -4.86 -25.07 -10.98
CA THR A 170 -5.11 -25.10 -12.43
C THR A 170 -4.59 -23.86 -13.12
N ILE A 171 -4.35 -23.96 -14.43
CA ILE A 171 -3.96 -22.85 -15.32
C ILE A 171 -4.95 -21.69 -15.19
N VAL A 172 -6.26 -21.98 -15.23
CA VAL A 172 -7.32 -20.98 -15.09
C VAL A 172 -7.25 -20.28 -13.73
N CYS A 173 -7.03 -21.04 -12.66
CA CYS A 173 -6.89 -20.47 -11.31
C CYS A 173 -5.68 -19.54 -11.17
N ARG A 174 -4.55 -19.89 -11.81
CA ARG A 174 -3.35 -19.04 -11.86
C ARG A 174 -3.64 -17.75 -12.62
N LEU A 175 -4.15 -17.87 -13.86
CA LEU A 175 -4.58 -16.75 -14.69
C LEU A 175 -5.49 -15.77 -13.96
N VAL A 176 -6.60 -16.27 -13.41
CA VAL A 176 -7.59 -15.43 -12.74
C VAL A 176 -6.96 -14.73 -11.54
N THR A 177 -6.19 -15.43 -10.72
CA THR A 177 -5.58 -14.81 -9.53
C THR A 177 -4.50 -13.80 -9.90
N ASP A 178 -3.61 -14.15 -10.82
CA ASP A 178 -2.47 -13.32 -11.21
C ASP A 178 -2.93 -12.06 -11.94
N LEU A 179 -3.90 -12.17 -12.87
CA LEU A 179 -4.49 -11.02 -13.55
C LEU A 179 -5.32 -10.14 -12.60
N THR A 180 -6.11 -10.75 -11.70
CA THR A 180 -6.86 -9.97 -10.69
C THR A 180 -5.92 -9.19 -9.80
N TYR A 181 -4.84 -9.81 -9.36
CA TYR A 181 -3.85 -9.15 -8.52
C TYR A 181 -3.10 -8.03 -9.28
N ALA A 182 -2.58 -8.33 -10.46
CA ALA A 182 -1.84 -7.36 -11.27
C ALA A 182 -2.71 -6.17 -11.70
N LEU A 183 -3.87 -6.44 -12.29
CA LEU A 183 -4.74 -5.42 -12.87
C LEU A 183 -5.56 -4.70 -11.79
N VAL A 184 -6.28 -5.43 -10.95
CA VAL A 184 -7.28 -4.85 -10.04
C VAL A 184 -6.66 -4.41 -8.72
N THR A 185 -5.68 -5.13 -8.18
CA THR A 185 -5.07 -4.78 -6.88
C THR A 185 -3.91 -3.80 -7.00
N ILE A 186 -3.13 -3.85 -8.08
CA ILE A 186 -1.99 -2.96 -8.26
C ILE A 186 -2.29 -1.86 -9.27
N LEU A 187 -2.49 -2.20 -10.55
CA LEU A 187 -2.56 -1.18 -11.61
C LEU A 187 -3.76 -0.24 -11.45
N CYS A 188 -4.97 -0.73 -11.20
CA CYS A 188 -6.16 0.12 -11.04
C CYS A 188 -5.98 1.15 -9.91
N PRO A 189 -5.61 0.77 -8.67
CA PRO A 189 -5.31 1.74 -7.60
C PRO A 189 -4.18 2.70 -7.96
N LEU A 190 -3.09 2.22 -8.57
CA LEU A 190 -1.98 3.08 -8.99
C LEU A 190 -2.43 4.14 -10.02
N LEU A 191 -3.19 3.74 -11.04
CA LEU A 191 -3.73 4.65 -12.04
C LEU A 191 -4.64 5.70 -11.41
N ILE A 192 -5.56 5.28 -10.53
CA ILE A 192 -6.43 6.20 -9.77
C ILE A 192 -5.59 7.16 -8.94
N MET A 193 -4.60 6.66 -8.19
CA MET A 193 -3.70 7.49 -7.38
C MET A 193 -2.94 8.51 -8.23
N CYS A 194 -2.40 8.11 -9.37
CA CYS A 194 -1.69 9.00 -10.29
C CYS A 194 -2.62 10.06 -10.88
N ILE A 195 -3.79 9.67 -11.40
CA ILE A 195 -4.77 10.58 -11.99
C ILE A 195 -5.22 11.62 -10.96
N PHE A 196 -5.75 11.18 -9.81
CA PHE A 196 -6.26 12.09 -8.79
C PHE A 196 -5.14 12.86 -8.08
N GLY A 197 -3.94 12.30 -7.99
CA GLY A 197 -2.74 12.99 -7.55
C GLY A 197 -2.41 14.18 -8.46
N LEU A 198 -2.30 13.96 -9.77
CA LEU A 198 -2.04 15.01 -10.75
C LEU A 198 -3.15 16.07 -10.78
N MET A 199 -4.42 15.66 -10.71
CA MET A 199 -5.55 16.60 -10.62
C MET A 199 -5.48 17.45 -9.34
N THR A 200 -5.07 16.87 -8.22
CA THR A 200 -4.85 17.60 -6.95
C THR A 200 -3.75 18.65 -7.11
N LEU A 201 -2.63 18.30 -7.75
CA LEU A 201 -1.54 19.24 -8.02
C LEU A 201 -2.01 20.39 -8.93
N SER A 202 -2.75 20.07 -9.99
CA SER A 202 -3.29 21.06 -10.93
C SER A 202 -4.22 22.07 -10.23
N ASN A 203 -5.15 21.58 -9.41
CA ASN A 203 -6.07 22.44 -8.64
C ASN A 203 -5.30 23.38 -7.69
N ILE A 204 -4.27 22.89 -7.01
CA ILE A 204 -3.48 23.69 -6.07
C ILE A 204 -2.69 24.77 -6.80
N ARG A 205 -2.04 24.43 -7.93
CA ARG A 205 -1.30 25.40 -8.75
C ARG A 205 -2.22 26.52 -9.24
N ARG A 206 -3.43 26.17 -9.69
CA ARG A 206 -4.45 27.14 -10.09
C ARG A 206 -4.91 28.05 -8.95
N ILE A 207 -5.13 27.50 -7.74
CA ILE A 207 -5.49 28.33 -6.57
C ILE A 207 -4.33 29.26 -6.18
N HIS A 208 -3.09 28.78 -6.28
CA HIS A 208 -1.91 29.59 -5.95
C HIS A 208 -1.74 30.75 -6.94
N SER A 209 -1.88 30.50 -8.24
CA SER A 209 -1.76 31.55 -9.27
C SER A 209 -2.83 32.64 -9.11
N HIS A 210 -4.08 32.28 -8.83
CA HIS A 210 -5.15 33.27 -8.58
C HIS A 210 -4.89 34.10 -7.32
N ARG A 211 -4.36 33.50 -6.25
CA ARG A 211 -4.08 34.24 -5.00
C ARG A 211 -2.91 35.22 -5.13
N LEU A 212 -1.90 34.90 -5.93
CA LEU A 212 -0.80 35.82 -6.20
C LEU A 212 -1.31 37.07 -6.94
N SER A 213 -2.15 36.86 -7.96
CA SER A 213 -2.79 37.95 -8.71
C SER A 213 -3.76 38.78 -7.86
N GLU A 214 -4.45 38.17 -6.89
CA GLU A 214 -5.38 38.88 -6.00
C GLU A 214 -4.66 39.61 -4.84
N SER A 215 -3.50 39.13 -4.39
CA SER A 215 -2.73 39.78 -3.32
C SER A 215 -2.12 41.12 -3.74
N GLU A 216 -1.84 41.31 -5.03
CA GLU A 216 -1.40 42.61 -5.59
C GLU A 216 -2.53 43.68 -5.53
N LEU A 217 -3.79 43.28 -5.36
CA LEU A 217 -4.96 44.18 -5.34
C LEU A 217 -5.47 44.53 -3.93
N ILE A 218 -5.04 43.82 -2.87
CA ILE A 218 -5.67 43.86 -1.53
C ILE A 218 -4.83 44.61 -0.47
N GLU A 219 -3.67 45.17 -0.80
CA GLU A 219 -2.83 45.96 0.13
C GLU A 219 -3.53 47.18 0.78
N THR A 220 -4.75 47.54 0.36
CA THR A 220 -5.44 48.78 0.78
C THR A 220 -6.45 48.66 1.93
N LYS A 221 -6.76 47.49 2.51
CA LYS A 221 -7.79 47.40 3.57
C LYS A 221 -7.44 46.46 4.71
N GLU A 222 -6.68 46.98 5.69
CA GLU A 222 -6.60 46.39 7.03
C GLU A 222 -7.27 47.31 8.05
N ASN A 223 -8.35 46.84 8.69
CA ASN A 223 -8.53 46.94 10.13
C ASN A 223 -9.67 46.05 10.62
N ASN A 224 -9.53 45.55 11.86
CA ASN A 224 -10.46 44.74 12.67
C ASN A 224 -10.19 43.22 12.73
N ARG A 225 -9.20 42.81 13.55
CA ARG A 225 -8.93 41.38 13.87
C ARG A 225 -8.57 41.14 15.35
N LYS A 226 -9.57 41.02 16.23
CA LYS A 226 -9.38 40.38 17.54
C LYS A 226 -10.28 39.15 17.76
N SER A 227 -11.53 39.13 17.27
CA SER A 227 -12.41 37.93 17.29
C SER A 227 -12.06 36.86 16.23
N LEU A 228 -11.43 37.25 15.12
CA LEU A 228 -10.99 36.33 14.05
C LEU A 228 -9.80 35.43 14.43
N LYS A 229 -9.03 35.72 15.49
CA LYS A 229 -7.74 35.05 15.77
C LYS A 229 -7.90 33.55 16.10
N SER A 230 -8.92 33.15 16.87
CA SER A 230 -9.12 31.74 17.29
C SER A 230 -9.62 30.83 16.15
N LYS A 231 -10.66 31.24 15.40
CA LYS A 231 -11.13 30.52 14.19
C LYS A 231 -10.04 30.44 13.12
N ASN A 232 -9.21 31.47 12.98
CA ASN A 232 -8.07 31.45 12.07
C ASN A 232 -6.98 30.47 12.50
N LEU A 233 -6.74 30.26 13.80
CA LEU A 233 -5.70 29.34 14.28
C LEU A 233 -6.06 27.88 13.99
N GLN A 234 -7.30 27.46 14.30
CA GLN A 234 -7.80 26.11 13.99
C GLN A 234 -7.81 25.86 12.48
N THR A 235 -8.27 26.84 11.69
CA THR A 235 -8.26 26.75 10.21
C THR A 235 -6.85 26.64 9.66
N ARG A 236 -5.89 27.40 10.21
CA ARG A 236 -4.45 27.30 9.84
C ARG A 236 -3.87 25.93 10.20
N LYS A 237 -4.19 25.38 11.37
CA LYS A 237 -3.75 24.03 11.79
C LYS A 237 -4.28 22.96 10.83
N ARG A 238 -5.57 23.00 10.49
CA ARG A 238 -6.19 22.07 9.52
C ARG A 238 -5.54 22.15 8.13
N LYS A 239 -5.33 23.36 7.61
CA LYS A 239 -4.63 23.57 6.33
C LYS A 239 -3.18 23.03 6.34
N ARG A 240 -2.47 23.14 7.48
CA ARG A 240 -1.13 22.56 7.64
C ARG A 240 -1.17 21.04 7.59
N ILE A 241 -2.09 20.40 8.32
CA ILE A 241 -2.29 18.95 8.30
C ILE A 241 -2.62 18.48 6.88
N ASP A 242 -3.55 19.14 6.19
CA ASP A 242 -3.92 18.75 4.83
C ASP A 242 -2.76 18.90 3.83
N ARG A 243 -1.91 19.91 3.99
CA ARG A 243 -0.67 20.05 3.19
C ARG A 243 0.28 18.87 3.42
N HIS A 244 0.47 18.47 4.67
CA HIS A 244 1.33 17.33 5.01
C HIS A 244 0.77 16.03 4.45
N LEU A 245 -0.51 15.74 4.66
CA LEU A 245 -1.17 14.53 4.16
C LEU A 245 -1.05 14.39 2.64
N ARG A 246 -1.14 15.49 1.89
CA ARG A 246 -0.91 15.48 0.43
C ARG A 246 0.54 15.18 0.07
N HIS A 247 1.50 15.78 0.79
CA HIS A 247 2.92 15.59 0.51
C HIS A 247 3.34 14.13 0.76
N VAL A 248 2.95 13.56 1.90
CA VAL A 248 3.25 12.16 2.22
C VAL A 248 2.55 11.19 1.25
N LEU A 249 1.32 11.50 0.83
CA LEU A 249 0.61 10.71 -0.18
C LEU A 249 1.36 10.70 -1.51
N PHE A 250 1.85 11.85 -1.98
CA PHE A 250 2.58 11.93 -3.25
C PHE A 250 3.86 11.10 -3.23
N ILE A 251 4.62 11.18 -2.14
CA ILE A 251 5.82 10.35 -1.94
C ILE A 251 5.44 8.87 -1.90
N GLN A 252 4.38 8.52 -1.16
CA GLN A 252 3.89 7.15 -1.09
C GLN A 252 3.50 6.60 -2.47
N ILE A 253 2.87 7.40 -3.34
CA ILE A 253 2.52 7.00 -4.71
C ILE A 253 3.76 6.68 -5.54
N ILE A 254 4.81 7.52 -5.47
CA ILE A 254 6.06 7.30 -6.21
C ILE A 254 6.72 5.99 -5.76
N PHE A 255 6.95 5.83 -4.45
CA PHE A 255 7.60 4.63 -3.95
C PHE A 255 6.74 3.38 -4.17
N SER A 256 5.42 3.47 -4.04
CA SER A 256 4.53 2.32 -4.28
C SER A 256 4.59 1.89 -5.74
N THR A 257 4.62 2.84 -6.67
CA THR A 257 4.79 2.58 -8.11
C THR A 257 6.10 1.83 -8.37
N ILE A 258 7.23 2.36 -7.88
CA ILE A 258 8.56 1.77 -8.09
C ILE A 258 8.64 0.35 -7.52
N LEU A 259 8.10 0.13 -6.31
CA LEU A 259 8.21 -1.14 -5.60
C LEU A 259 7.20 -2.21 -6.06
N THR A 260 6.12 -1.85 -6.77
CA THR A 260 5.06 -2.82 -7.15
C THR A 260 4.90 -3.07 -8.64
N ILE A 261 5.33 -2.14 -9.51
CA ILE A 261 5.34 -2.40 -10.96
C ILE A 261 6.18 -3.64 -11.33
N PRO A 262 7.37 -3.90 -10.74
CA PRO A 262 8.13 -5.10 -11.05
C PRO A 262 7.34 -6.39 -10.85
N GLN A 263 6.49 -6.45 -9.82
CA GLN A 263 5.61 -7.60 -9.59
C GLN A 263 4.51 -7.74 -10.65
N VAL A 264 3.96 -6.62 -11.12
CA VAL A 264 2.96 -6.65 -12.21
C VAL A 264 3.60 -7.23 -13.46
N ILE A 265 4.80 -6.76 -13.81
CA ILE A 265 5.55 -7.24 -14.98
C ILE A 265 5.84 -8.74 -14.83
N GLU A 266 6.34 -9.16 -13.68
CA GLU A 266 6.63 -10.57 -13.40
C GLU A 266 5.37 -11.44 -13.51
N LYS A 267 4.24 -11.02 -12.94
CA LYS A 267 2.97 -11.77 -13.01
C LYS A 267 2.43 -11.89 -14.44
N LEU A 268 2.56 -10.83 -15.23
CA LEU A 268 2.19 -10.87 -16.65
C LEU A 268 3.15 -11.76 -17.43
N TYR A 269 4.45 -11.70 -17.15
CA TYR A 269 5.46 -12.54 -17.79
C TYR A 269 5.22 -14.03 -17.51
N THR A 270 5.06 -14.41 -16.24
CA THR A 270 4.81 -15.81 -15.86
C THR A 270 3.50 -16.34 -16.41
N THR A 271 2.48 -15.48 -16.48
CA THR A 271 1.21 -15.81 -17.14
C THR A 271 1.39 -16.03 -18.64
N LEU A 272 2.01 -15.09 -19.36
CA LEU A 272 2.14 -15.17 -20.82
C LEU A 272 3.07 -16.30 -21.30
N THR A 273 4.04 -16.68 -20.47
CA THR A 273 5.03 -17.72 -20.78
C THR A 273 4.71 -19.09 -20.18
N MET A 274 3.55 -19.28 -19.56
CA MET A 274 3.24 -20.51 -18.80
C MET A 274 3.20 -21.80 -19.63
N ASN A 275 2.92 -21.69 -20.94
CA ASN A 275 2.85 -22.85 -21.86
C ASN A 275 4.18 -23.12 -22.58
N GLN A 276 5.20 -22.29 -22.33
CA GLN A 276 6.51 -22.46 -22.95
C GLN A 276 7.34 -23.46 -22.15
N MET A 277 7.99 -24.39 -22.84
CA MET A 277 9.00 -25.25 -22.21
C MET A 277 10.21 -24.38 -21.86
N LYS A 278 10.54 -24.33 -20.56
CA LYS A 278 11.70 -23.59 -20.03
C LYS A 278 12.79 -24.58 -19.62
N SER A 279 14.04 -24.18 -19.83
CA SER A 279 15.19 -24.91 -19.26
C SER A 279 15.17 -24.80 -17.73
N SER A 280 15.87 -25.72 -17.05
CA SER A 280 16.03 -25.68 -15.58
C SER A 280 16.56 -24.34 -15.09
N LEU A 281 17.57 -23.79 -15.76
CA LEU A 281 18.14 -22.47 -15.42
C LEU A 281 17.10 -21.35 -15.50
N ASN A 282 16.27 -21.33 -16.54
CA ASN A 282 15.23 -20.30 -16.70
C ASN A 282 14.16 -20.41 -15.60
N ILE A 283 13.80 -21.63 -15.18
CA ILE A 283 12.87 -21.84 -14.06
C ILE A 283 13.47 -21.27 -12.77
N THR A 284 14.74 -21.56 -12.47
CA THR A 284 15.43 -21.01 -11.29
C THR A 284 15.49 -19.47 -11.32
N ILE A 285 15.77 -18.87 -12.48
CA ILE A 285 15.78 -17.42 -12.65
C ILE A 285 14.39 -16.83 -12.39
N ASP A 286 13.33 -17.44 -12.94
CA ASP A 286 11.96 -16.97 -12.75
C ASP A 286 11.54 -17.03 -11.28
N GLU A 287 11.88 -18.11 -10.57
CA GLU A 287 11.60 -18.24 -9.13
C GLU A 287 12.37 -17.21 -8.30
N PHE A 288 13.64 -16.97 -8.62
CA PHE A 288 14.44 -15.92 -7.98
C PHE A 288 13.80 -14.54 -8.18
N ILE A 289 13.47 -14.19 -9.43
CA ILE A 289 12.84 -12.90 -9.76
C ILE A 289 11.52 -12.77 -9.00
N TYR A 290 10.66 -13.80 -9.05
CA TYR A 290 9.38 -13.83 -8.35
C TYR A 290 9.54 -13.58 -6.85
N ASN A 291 10.48 -14.26 -6.18
CA ASN A 291 10.74 -14.06 -4.77
C ASN A 291 11.22 -12.64 -4.46
N PHE A 292 12.16 -12.13 -5.26
CA PHE A 292 12.70 -10.78 -5.09
C PHE A 292 11.62 -9.70 -5.25
N VAL A 293 10.86 -9.74 -6.36
CA VAL A 293 9.80 -8.74 -6.60
C VAL A 293 8.70 -8.83 -5.54
N LEU A 294 8.40 -10.02 -5.04
CA LEU A 294 7.42 -10.19 -3.98
C LEU A 294 7.88 -9.50 -2.69
N LEU A 295 9.15 -9.61 -2.33
CA LEU A 295 9.71 -8.90 -1.17
C LEU A 295 9.65 -7.37 -1.34
N LEU A 296 9.90 -6.85 -2.54
CA LEU A 296 9.70 -5.41 -2.82
C LEU A 296 8.25 -4.98 -2.55
N THR A 297 7.30 -5.83 -2.89
CA THR A 297 5.89 -5.52 -2.65
C THR A 297 5.55 -5.53 -1.14
N TYR A 298 6.18 -6.38 -0.32
CA TYR A 298 6.04 -6.31 1.14
C TYR A 298 6.72 -5.07 1.72
N LEU A 299 7.87 -4.66 1.15
CA LEU A 299 8.51 -3.40 1.51
C LEU A 299 7.59 -2.21 1.26
N ALA A 300 6.85 -2.21 0.14
CA ALA A 300 5.82 -1.20 -0.14
C ALA A 300 4.70 -1.16 0.90
N SER A 301 4.40 -2.30 1.55
CA SER A 301 3.40 -2.40 2.62
C SER A 301 3.95 -1.97 3.98
N GLY A 302 5.27 -2.08 4.19
CA GLY A 302 5.97 -1.68 5.42
C GLY A 302 6.44 -0.22 5.46
N MET A 303 6.67 0.41 4.30
CA MET A 303 7.19 1.77 4.20
C MET A 303 6.29 2.94 4.67
N PRO A 304 4.93 2.85 4.73
CA PRO A 304 4.09 4.04 4.94
C PRO A 304 4.46 4.87 6.17
N PHE A 305 4.78 4.24 7.31
CA PHE A 305 5.17 4.94 8.53
C PHE A 305 6.46 5.74 8.39
N TYR A 306 7.46 5.15 7.73
CA TYR A 306 8.75 5.80 7.54
C TYR A 306 8.60 7.01 6.62
N ILE A 307 7.76 6.90 5.58
CA ILE A 307 7.38 8.04 4.75
C ILE A 307 6.67 9.12 5.59
N TYR A 308 5.70 8.72 6.41
CA TYR A 308 4.91 9.67 7.21
C TYR A 308 5.77 10.35 8.30
N THR A 309 6.75 9.66 8.87
CA THR A 309 7.61 10.20 9.93
C THR A 309 8.79 11.01 9.40
N LEU A 310 9.44 10.53 8.33
CA LEU A 310 10.57 11.23 7.70
C LEU A 310 10.09 12.44 6.91
N SER A 311 9.01 12.30 6.14
CA SER A 311 8.50 13.34 5.23
C SER A 311 7.36 14.18 5.81
N GLY A 312 6.70 13.72 6.89
CA GLY A 312 5.54 14.40 7.50
C GLY A 312 5.86 15.47 8.54
N GLY A 313 7.12 15.93 8.63
CA GLY A 313 7.52 17.11 9.42
C GLY A 313 7.23 17.04 10.92
N ASN A 314 7.22 18.20 11.59
CA ASN A 314 7.08 18.29 13.05
C ASN A 314 5.73 17.79 13.57
N THR A 315 4.67 17.67 12.77
CA THR A 315 3.34 17.28 13.31
C THR A 315 3.30 15.80 13.69
N PHE A 316 3.82 14.93 12.82
CA PHE A 316 3.87 13.49 13.08
C PHE A 316 4.96 13.17 14.11
N ARG A 317 6.11 13.87 14.04
CA ARG A 317 7.21 13.76 15.02
C ARG A 317 6.80 14.25 16.41
N ASN A 318 6.11 15.39 16.53
CA ASN A 318 5.56 15.86 17.80
C ASN A 318 4.49 14.90 18.31
N GLY A 319 3.69 14.33 17.41
CA GLY A 319 2.76 13.26 17.76
C GLY A 319 3.48 12.07 18.37
N LEU A 320 4.54 11.59 17.72
CA LEU A 320 5.36 10.49 18.24
C LEU A 320 5.99 10.85 19.60
N MET A 321 6.62 12.02 19.71
CA MET A 321 7.27 12.49 20.94
C MET A 321 6.30 12.66 22.10
N GLU A 322 5.09 13.17 21.86
CA GLU A 322 4.05 13.23 22.89
C GLU A 322 3.67 11.83 23.37
N LEU A 323 3.62 10.83 22.48
CA LEU A 323 3.28 9.45 22.84
C LEU A 323 4.30 8.87 23.83
N PHE A 324 5.59 9.17 23.63
CA PHE A 324 6.67 8.77 24.53
C PHE A 324 6.78 9.63 25.79
N LYS A 325 6.21 10.84 25.80
CA LYS A 325 6.16 11.73 26.98
C LYS A 325 4.97 11.46 27.90
N THR A 326 3.90 10.84 27.42
CA THR A 326 2.75 10.41 28.24
C THR A 326 3.00 9.12 29.04
N LYS A 327 4.26 8.80 29.37
CA LYS A 327 4.61 7.71 30.28
C LYS A 327 5.18 8.25 31.56
#